data_AF-A0A7L3GVM8-F1
#
_entry.id   AF-A0A7L3GVM8-F1
#
_cell.length_a   1.000
_cell.length_b   1.000
_cell.length_c   1.000
_cell.angle_alpha   90.00
_cell.angle_beta   90.00
_cell.angle_gamma   90.00
#
_symmetry.space_group_name_H-M   'P 1'
#
loop_
_entity.id
_entity.type
_entity.pdbx_description
1 polymer ?
#
loop_
_entity_poly.entity_id
_entity_poly.type
_entity_poly.pdbx_seq_one_letter_code
_entity_poly.pdbx_strand_id
1 'polypeptide(L)'
;RILDFRRVPPVAGRLVNMTREIRDVTRDKKLWRTFFISPANNICFYGECSYYCSTEHALCGKPDQIEGSLAAFLPDLSLAKRKTWRNPWRRSYHKRKKAEWEVDPDYCEEVKQTPPYDSGTRILDIMDMTVFDFLMGNMDRHHYETFEKFGNETFIIHLDNGRGFGKYSHDELSILVPLNQCCRIRKSTYLRLQLLAKEEYKLSLLMKESLLKDKIAPILYQPHLEAMDRRLRIVLKAVSDCIEKDGYDNVVENDFNTDVNTVTTER
;
A
#
# COMPACT_ATOMS: atom_id res chain seq x y z
N ARG A 1 -1.41 1.23 -10.22
CA ARG A 1 -1.45 1.46 -11.69
C ARG A 1 -1.34 0.16 -12.47
N ILE A 2 -0.23 -0.60 -12.35
CA ILE A 2 -0.06 -1.87 -13.11
C ILE A 2 -1.09 -2.93 -12.70
N LEU A 3 -1.41 -3.04 -11.40
CA LEU A 3 -2.49 -3.90 -10.89
C LEU A 3 -3.90 -3.33 -11.14
N ASP A 4 -4.01 -2.20 -11.83
CA ASP A 4 -5.27 -1.50 -12.11
C ASP A 4 -6.10 -0.99 -10.93
N PHE A 5 -5.66 -1.19 -9.67
CA PHE A 5 -6.39 -0.70 -8.49
C PHE A 5 -6.69 0.80 -8.48
N ARG A 6 -5.72 1.64 -8.87
CA ARG A 6 -5.82 3.13 -8.93
C ARG A 6 -6.21 3.82 -7.60
N ARG A 7 -5.74 3.27 -6.48
CA ARG A 7 -6.08 3.71 -5.10
C ARG A 7 -4.99 4.47 -4.34
N VAL A 8 -3.83 4.69 -4.96
CA VAL A 8 -2.69 5.43 -4.37
C VAL A 8 -2.66 6.82 -5.02
N PRO A 9 -2.53 7.93 -4.25
CA PRO A 9 -2.29 9.25 -4.81
C PRO A 9 -1.06 9.26 -5.73
N PRO A 10 -1.05 10.05 -6.82
CA PRO A 10 0.12 10.19 -7.66
C PRO A 10 1.36 10.58 -6.85
N VAL A 11 2.48 9.92 -7.12
CA VAL A 11 3.77 10.16 -6.48
C VAL A 11 4.87 10.21 -7.54
N ALA A 12 5.81 11.13 -7.37
CA ALA A 12 6.99 11.26 -8.24
C ALA A 12 8.24 11.52 -7.42
N GLY A 13 9.37 11.01 -7.90
CA GLY A 13 10.69 11.32 -7.37
C GLY A 13 11.16 12.73 -7.74
N ARG A 14 11.87 13.38 -6.82
CA ARG A 14 12.49 14.69 -7.06
C ARG A 14 13.77 14.87 -6.26
N LEU A 15 14.78 15.44 -6.91
CA LEU A 15 15.92 16.06 -6.24
C LEU A 15 15.53 17.49 -5.81
N VAL A 16 15.68 17.75 -4.52
CA VAL A 16 15.31 19.02 -3.89
C VAL A 16 16.56 19.70 -3.37
N ASN A 17 16.75 20.98 -3.71
CA ASN A 17 17.80 21.79 -3.09
C ASN A 17 17.36 22.17 -1.66
N MET A 18 18.00 21.59 -0.65
CA MET A 18 17.63 21.71 0.76
C MET A 18 17.72 23.15 1.27
N THR A 19 18.65 23.93 0.73
CA THR A 19 18.84 25.34 1.09
C THR A 19 17.69 26.17 0.52
N ARG A 20 17.59 26.22 -0.81
CA ARG A 20 16.70 27.13 -1.53
C ARG A 20 15.23 26.71 -1.45
N GLU A 21 14.95 25.41 -1.43
CA GLU A 21 13.59 24.89 -1.59
C GLU A 21 12.99 24.37 -0.28
N ILE A 22 13.76 24.33 0.83
CA ILE A 22 13.25 23.95 2.15
C ILE A 22 13.61 25.01 3.20
N ARG A 23 14.91 25.19 3.48
CA ARG A 23 15.38 26.04 4.58
C ARG A 23 15.03 27.51 4.40
N ASP A 24 15.26 28.06 3.22
CA ASP A 24 15.14 29.51 2.99
C ASP A 24 13.68 29.94 2.71
N VAL A 25 12.78 28.98 2.45
CA VAL A 25 11.35 29.23 2.17
C VAL A 25 10.42 28.84 3.31
N THR A 26 10.89 28.07 4.30
CA THR A 26 10.05 27.67 5.43
C THR A 26 9.75 28.86 6.34
N ARG A 27 8.47 28.98 6.74
CA ARG A 27 8.04 29.91 7.81
C ARG A 27 7.98 29.22 9.17
N ASP A 28 8.19 27.90 9.21
CA ASP A 28 8.19 27.13 10.44
C ASP A 28 9.56 27.20 11.12
N LYS A 29 9.61 27.93 12.23
CA LYS A 29 10.81 28.10 13.06
C LYS A 29 11.28 26.78 13.68
N LYS A 30 10.39 25.82 13.92
CA LYS A 30 10.76 24.51 14.48
C LYS A 30 11.61 23.75 13.50
N LEU A 31 11.14 23.60 12.26
CA LEU A 31 11.89 22.96 11.18
C LEU A 31 13.21 23.69 10.91
N TRP A 32 13.16 25.02 10.76
CA TRP A 32 14.34 25.83 10.41
C TRP A 32 15.50 25.65 11.40
N ARG A 33 15.21 25.57 12.71
CA ARG A 33 16.21 25.37 13.76
C ARG A 33 16.93 24.02 13.73
N THR A 34 16.39 23.04 13.01
CA THR A 34 17.00 21.71 12.90
C THR A 34 18.09 21.61 11.84
N PHE A 35 18.29 22.65 11.03
CA PHE A 35 19.33 22.68 10.01
C PHE A 35 20.72 22.91 10.61
N PHE A 36 21.71 22.17 10.14
CA PHE A 36 23.11 22.32 10.52
C PHE A 36 24.06 21.88 9.41
N ILE A 37 25.35 22.21 9.56
CA ILE A 37 26.42 21.75 8.67
C ILE A 37 27.17 20.63 9.37
N SER A 38 27.24 19.47 8.73
CA SER A 38 27.99 18.31 9.22
C SER A 38 29.50 18.54 9.15
N PRO A 39 30.33 17.75 9.87
CA PRO A 39 31.79 17.82 9.77
C PRO A 39 32.35 17.58 8.35
N ALA A 40 31.58 16.92 7.47
CA ALA A 40 31.90 16.71 6.06
C ALA A 40 31.46 17.88 5.15
N ASN A 41 31.06 19.01 5.74
CA ASN A 41 30.59 20.22 5.05
C ASN A 41 29.31 20.02 4.20
N ASN A 42 28.50 19.01 4.53
CA ASN A 42 27.17 18.81 3.95
C ASN A 42 26.09 19.49 4.79
N ILE A 43 25.04 19.97 4.13
CA ILE A 43 23.84 20.52 4.77
C ILE A 43 22.92 19.38 5.21
N CYS A 44 22.52 19.42 6.48
CA CYS A 44 21.68 18.41 7.10
C CYS A 44 20.50 19.04 7.85
N PHE A 45 19.42 18.29 8.02
CA PHE A 45 18.32 18.60 8.94
C PHE A 45 17.66 17.32 9.45
N TYR A 46 16.97 17.39 10.58
CA TYR A 46 16.30 16.22 11.18
C TYR A 46 14.81 16.43 11.50
N GLY A 47 14.29 17.66 11.43
CA GLY A 47 12.87 17.95 11.70
C GLY A 47 12.44 17.67 13.15
N GLU A 48 11.13 17.63 13.41
CA GLU A 48 10.56 17.35 14.74
C GLU A 48 9.51 16.23 14.61
N CYS A 49 9.86 15.01 15.04
CA CYS A 49 8.97 13.86 15.03
C CYS A 49 9.34 12.85 16.13
N SER A 50 8.51 11.84 16.34
CA SER A 50 8.68 10.87 17.43
C SER A 50 9.72 9.78 17.16
N TYR A 51 10.08 9.51 15.90
CA TYR A 51 10.93 8.38 15.53
C TYR A 51 12.05 8.86 14.59
N TYR A 52 13.30 8.72 15.04
CA TYR A 52 14.51 9.06 14.27
C TYR A 52 14.59 10.53 13.79
N CYS A 53 13.96 11.48 14.47
CA CYS A 53 14.17 12.93 14.26
C CYS A 53 15.17 13.49 15.28
N SER A 54 16.45 13.13 15.13
CA SER A 54 17.56 13.59 15.97
C SER A 54 18.83 13.81 15.14
N THR A 55 19.84 14.51 15.69
CA THR A 55 21.10 14.81 14.99
C THR A 55 21.82 13.56 14.47
N GLU A 56 21.79 12.47 15.25
CA GLU A 56 22.36 11.15 14.92
C GLU A 56 21.65 10.45 13.75
N HIS A 57 20.41 10.83 13.43
CA HIS A 57 19.59 10.27 12.34
C HIS A 57 19.25 11.32 11.27
N ALA A 58 20.00 12.43 11.23
CA ALA A 58 19.71 13.54 10.33
C ALA A 58 19.82 13.15 8.85
N LEU A 59 18.99 13.80 8.03
CA LEU A 59 19.05 13.70 6.58
C LEU A 59 20.04 14.72 6.05
N CYS A 60 21.07 14.26 5.33
CA CYS A 60 22.14 15.10 4.80
C CYS A 60 22.19 15.03 3.28
N GLY A 61 22.34 16.19 2.63
CA GLY A 61 22.57 16.29 1.20
C GLY A 61 24.04 16.04 0.82
N LYS A 62 24.34 16.19 -0.48
CA LYS A 62 25.70 16.14 -1.03
C LYS A 62 25.95 17.23 -2.09
N PRO A 63 26.39 18.45 -1.72
CA PRO A 63 26.40 18.96 -0.34
C PRO A 63 25.02 19.40 0.14
N ASP A 64 24.10 19.80 -0.76
CA ASP A 64 22.83 20.45 -0.40
C ASP A 64 21.60 19.95 -1.19
N GLN A 65 21.75 18.90 -2.00
CA GLN A 65 20.64 18.23 -2.66
C GLN A 65 20.27 16.94 -1.94
N ILE A 66 18.96 16.71 -1.78
CA ILE A 66 18.40 15.47 -1.25
C ILE A 66 17.34 14.92 -2.19
N GLU A 67 17.36 13.61 -2.39
CA GLU A 67 16.33 12.87 -3.10
C GLU A 67 15.14 12.61 -2.19
N GLY A 68 13.92 12.80 -2.70
CA GLY A 68 12.70 12.50 -1.96
C GLY A 68 11.54 12.14 -2.87
N SER A 69 10.52 11.53 -2.27
CA SER A 69 9.24 11.26 -2.92
C SER A 69 8.24 12.40 -2.65
N LEU A 70 7.61 12.91 -3.71
CA LEU A 70 6.56 13.91 -3.62
C LEU A 70 5.22 13.26 -3.97
N ALA A 71 4.40 13.04 -2.93
CA ALA A 71 3.03 12.56 -3.10
C ALA A 71 2.06 13.75 -3.25
N ALA A 72 1.17 13.66 -4.23
CA ALA A 72 0.10 14.63 -4.40
C ALA A 72 -0.83 14.61 -3.19
N PHE A 73 -1.14 15.79 -2.66
CA PHE A 73 -2.12 15.91 -1.59
C PHE A 73 -3.49 15.44 -2.05
N LEU A 74 -4.18 14.72 -1.18
CA LEU A 74 -5.62 14.53 -1.29
C LEU A 74 -6.33 15.88 -1.04
N PRO A 75 -7.60 16.03 -1.47
CA PRO A 75 -8.35 17.24 -1.17
C PRO A 75 -8.38 17.53 0.32
N ASP A 76 -8.47 18.82 0.66
CA ASP A 76 -8.56 19.28 2.03
C ASP A 76 -9.72 18.60 2.78
N LEU A 77 -9.54 18.31 4.06
CA LEU A 77 -10.53 17.61 4.88
C LEU A 77 -11.84 18.41 5.04
N SER A 78 -11.81 19.73 4.86
CA SER A 78 -13.01 20.57 4.82
C SER A 78 -13.86 20.34 3.56
N LEU A 79 -13.23 19.93 2.45
CA LEU A 79 -13.89 19.65 1.17
C LEU A 79 -14.27 18.17 1.02
N ALA A 80 -13.37 17.27 1.45
CA ALA A 80 -13.56 15.83 1.36
C ALA A 80 -13.13 15.16 2.67
N LYS A 81 -14.09 14.98 3.58
CA LYS A 81 -13.85 14.25 4.83
C LYS A 81 -13.45 12.82 4.54
N ARG A 82 -12.46 12.35 5.30
CA ARG A 82 -11.95 10.98 5.25
C ARG A 82 -12.23 10.29 6.57
N LYS A 83 -12.63 9.03 6.50
CA LYS A 83 -12.81 8.17 7.67
C LYS A 83 -11.66 7.19 7.74
N THR A 84 -10.98 7.19 8.89
CA THR A 84 -9.94 6.22 9.23
C THR A 84 -10.59 5.00 9.89
N TRP A 85 -10.23 3.82 9.40
CA TRP A 85 -10.71 2.54 9.88
C TRP A 85 -9.55 1.72 10.42
N ARG A 86 -9.79 1.02 11.52
CA ARG A 86 -8.85 0.01 12.03
C ARG A 86 -8.93 -1.23 11.14
N ASN A 87 -7.78 -1.68 10.63
CA ASN A 87 -7.70 -2.93 9.88
C ASN A 87 -7.94 -4.12 10.84
N PRO A 88 -8.84 -5.07 10.55
CA PRO A 88 -9.03 -6.27 11.39
C PRO A 88 -7.73 -7.07 11.57
N TRP A 89 -6.92 -7.16 10.52
CA TRP A 89 -5.60 -7.81 10.56
C TRP A 89 -4.47 -6.90 11.04
N ARG A 90 -4.80 -5.86 11.82
CA ARG A 90 -3.80 -5.01 12.47
C ARG A 90 -2.92 -5.87 13.38
N ARG A 91 -1.59 -5.74 13.22
CA ARG A 91 -0.59 -6.35 14.10
C ARG A 91 -0.68 -5.83 15.53
N SER A 92 -0.13 -6.57 16.49
CA SER A 92 -0.13 -6.19 17.90
C SER A 92 0.75 -5.00 18.25
N TYR A 93 1.75 -4.68 17.40
CA TYR A 93 2.82 -3.72 17.68
C TYR A 93 3.55 -4.00 19.01
N HIS A 94 3.57 -5.25 19.42
CA HIS A 94 4.16 -5.66 20.69
C HIS A 94 4.97 -6.95 20.51
N LYS A 95 6.24 -6.91 20.93
CA LYS A 95 7.23 -7.96 20.64
C LYS A 95 6.84 -9.38 21.11
N ARG A 96 5.98 -9.49 22.13
CA ARG A 96 5.59 -10.78 22.75
C ARG A 96 4.11 -11.13 22.60
N LYS A 97 3.28 -10.18 22.16
CA LYS A 97 1.83 -10.38 22.11
C LYS A 97 1.45 -10.69 20.67
N LYS A 98 0.81 -11.83 20.44
CA LYS A 98 0.19 -12.16 19.15
C LYS A 98 -1.13 -11.40 19.00
N ALA A 99 -1.49 -11.03 17.79
CA ALA A 99 -2.83 -10.57 17.44
C ALA A 99 -3.80 -11.76 17.34
N GLU A 100 -5.11 -11.49 17.41
CA GLU A 100 -6.15 -12.53 17.37
C GLU A 100 -6.09 -13.34 16.07
N TRP A 101 -5.97 -12.67 14.92
CA TRP A 101 -5.81 -13.32 13.62
C TRP A 101 -4.55 -14.21 13.49
N GLU A 102 -3.55 -14.06 14.38
CA GLU A 102 -2.35 -14.92 14.40
C GLU A 102 -2.56 -16.22 15.20
N VAL A 103 -3.64 -16.32 15.99
CA VAL A 103 -3.92 -17.46 16.87
C VAL A 103 -5.23 -18.17 16.53
N ASP A 104 -6.19 -17.45 15.94
CA ASP A 104 -7.48 -17.98 15.54
C ASP A 104 -7.49 -18.27 14.01
N PRO A 105 -7.58 -19.54 13.60
CA PRO A 105 -7.66 -19.91 12.19
C PRO A 105 -8.99 -19.48 11.54
N ASP A 106 -10.07 -19.36 12.30
CA ASP A 106 -11.42 -19.04 11.83
C ASP A 106 -11.73 -17.53 11.95
N TYR A 107 -10.72 -16.71 12.26
CA TYR A 107 -10.86 -15.27 12.51
C TYR A 107 -11.65 -14.52 11.43
N CYS A 108 -11.48 -14.88 10.14
CA CYS A 108 -12.20 -14.18 9.08
C CYS A 108 -13.72 -14.43 9.12
N GLU A 109 -14.19 -15.55 9.66
CA GLU A 109 -15.63 -15.83 9.77
C GLU A 109 -16.32 -14.88 10.75
N GLU A 110 -15.63 -14.47 11.82
CA GLU A 110 -16.11 -13.40 12.72
C GLU A 110 -16.04 -12.03 12.02
N VAL A 111 -14.94 -11.75 11.30
CA VAL A 111 -14.78 -10.49 10.57
C VAL A 111 -15.91 -10.31 9.55
N LYS A 112 -16.25 -11.35 8.79
CA LYS A 112 -17.34 -11.36 7.80
C LYS A 112 -18.74 -11.14 8.43
N GLN A 113 -18.88 -11.20 9.75
CA GLN A 113 -20.15 -10.91 10.44
C GLN A 113 -20.14 -9.52 11.10
N THR A 114 -19.01 -8.81 11.03
CA THR A 114 -18.82 -7.54 11.71
C THR A 114 -18.94 -6.37 10.74
N PRO A 115 -19.82 -5.37 10.99
CA PRO A 115 -19.86 -4.15 10.18
C PRO A 115 -18.49 -3.43 10.14
N PRO A 116 -18.04 -2.92 8.98
CA PRO A 116 -18.73 -2.86 7.68
C PRO A 116 -18.32 -4.00 6.71
N TYR A 117 -17.84 -5.13 7.22
CA TYR A 117 -17.33 -6.25 6.41
C TYR A 117 -18.39 -7.32 6.12
N ASP A 118 -19.53 -7.23 6.81
CA ASP A 118 -20.71 -8.09 6.70
C ASP A 118 -21.56 -7.83 5.46
N SER A 119 -21.27 -6.74 4.74
CA SER A 119 -22.02 -6.30 3.58
C SER A 119 -21.13 -5.59 2.57
N GLY A 120 -21.60 -5.52 1.33
CA GLY A 120 -20.94 -4.75 0.28
C GLY A 120 -19.62 -5.34 -0.17
N THR A 121 -18.73 -4.45 -0.61
CA THR A 121 -17.46 -4.82 -1.23
C THR A 121 -16.23 -4.68 -0.33
N ARG A 122 -16.43 -4.31 0.94
CA ARG A 122 -15.32 -3.94 1.84
C ARG A 122 -14.35 -5.09 2.10
N ILE A 123 -14.84 -6.31 2.28
CA ILE A 123 -13.96 -7.48 2.50
C ILE A 123 -13.05 -7.69 1.29
N LEU A 124 -13.58 -7.55 0.08
CA LEU A 124 -12.83 -7.67 -1.17
C LEU A 124 -11.82 -6.54 -1.35
N ASP A 125 -12.12 -5.32 -0.88
CA ASP A 125 -11.15 -4.23 -0.83
C ASP A 125 -9.97 -4.51 0.09
N ILE A 126 -10.20 -5.16 1.23
CA ILE A 126 -9.11 -5.62 2.08
C ILE A 126 -8.29 -6.68 1.36
N MET A 127 -8.91 -7.61 0.61
CA MET A 127 -8.16 -8.63 -0.14
C MET A 127 -7.25 -8.01 -1.20
N ASP A 128 -7.74 -7.03 -1.97
CA ASP A 128 -6.92 -6.27 -2.93
C ASP A 128 -5.76 -5.53 -2.25
N MET A 129 -6.02 -4.90 -1.10
CA MET A 129 -5.00 -4.22 -0.31
C MET A 129 -3.97 -5.20 0.27
N THR A 130 -4.40 -6.38 0.72
CA THR A 130 -3.54 -7.46 1.21
C THR A 130 -2.62 -7.97 0.11
N VAL A 131 -3.15 -8.21 -1.10
CA VAL A 131 -2.32 -8.58 -2.26
C VAL A 131 -1.30 -7.48 -2.57
N PHE A 132 -1.75 -6.22 -2.57
CA PHE A 132 -0.88 -5.07 -2.81
C PHE A 132 0.27 -5.00 -1.79
N ASP A 133 -0.05 -5.07 -0.49
CA ASP A 133 0.91 -5.01 0.60
C ASP A 133 1.86 -6.21 0.59
N PHE A 134 1.38 -7.42 0.25
CA PHE A 134 2.24 -8.60 0.17
C PHE A 134 3.28 -8.49 -0.95
N LEU A 135 2.88 -8.03 -2.14
CA LEU A 135 3.79 -7.86 -3.28
C LEU A 135 4.96 -6.92 -2.96
N MET A 136 4.71 -5.83 -2.22
CA MET A 136 5.75 -4.92 -1.75
C MET A 136 6.41 -5.35 -0.43
N GLY A 137 5.82 -6.27 0.33
CA GLY A 137 6.28 -6.69 1.66
C GLY A 137 6.00 -5.66 2.76
N ASN A 138 4.90 -4.91 2.64
CA ASN A 138 4.48 -3.92 3.64
C ASN A 138 3.67 -4.57 4.76
N MET A 139 4.30 -4.69 5.93
CA MET A 139 3.66 -5.31 7.09
C MET A 139 2.93 -4.31 8.01
N ASP A 140 2.90 -3.03 7.66
CA ASP A 140 2.48 -1.93 8.55
C ASP A 140 1.09 -1.37 8.26
N ARG A 141 0.23 -2.16 7.60
CA ARG A 141 -1.16 -1.78 7.26
C ARG A 141 -2.10 -1.89 8.46
N HIS A 142 -1.94 -1.03 9.45
CA HIS A 142 -2.74 -1.05 10.68
C HIS A 142 -4.04 -0.26 10.62
N HIS A 143 -4.10 0.73 9.73
CA HIS A 143 -5.31 1.46 9.38
C HIS A 143 -5.46 1.54 7.87
N TYR A 144 -6.67 1.90 7.46
CA TYR A 144 -6.96 2.30 6.10
C TYR A 144 -7.93 3.48 6.09
N GLU A 145 -7.98 4.22 4.98
CA GLU A 145 -8.86 5.37 4.85
C GLU A 145 -9.87 5.18 3.72
N THR A 146 -11.00 5.85 3.86
CA THR A 146 -12.08 5.93 2.86
C THR A 146 -12.59 7.37 2.81
N PHE A 147 -13.20 7.77 1.70
CA PHE A 147 -13.92 9.05 1.64
C PHE A 147 -15.31 8.89 2.28
N GLU A 148 -15.56 9.67 3.34
CA GLU A 148 -16.78 9.55 4.16
C GLU A 148 -18.05 9.77 3.33
N LYS A 149 -17.98 10.67 2.34
CA LYS A 149 -19.09 11.03 1.45
C LYS A 149 -19.73 9.83 0.74
N PHE A 150 -18.96 8.77 0.49
CA PHE A 150 -19.44 7.59 -0.25
C PHE A 150 -19.90 6.45 0.66
N GLY A 151 -19.90 6.64 1.99
CA GLY A 151 -20.37 5.64 2.93
C GLY A 151 -19.53 4.36 2.93
N ASN A 152 -20.18 3.20 3.06
CA ASN A 152 -19.49 1.91 3.13
C ASN A 152 -19.13 1.34 1.74
N GLU A 153 -19.93 1.64 0.71
CA GLU A 153 -19.69 1.25 -0.69
C GLU A 153 -18.70 2.21 -1.37
N THR A 154 -17.45 2.14 -0.91
CA THR A 154 -16.36 2.95 -1.43
C THR A 154 -15.05 2.20 -1.36
N PHE A 155 -14.09 2.62 -2.18
CA PHE A 155 -12.78 2.00 -2.22
C PHE A 155 -11.92 2.43 -1.02
N ILE A 156 -10.94 1.57 -0.69
CA ILE A 156 -9.90 1.90 0.28
C ILE A 156 -8.80 2.72 -0.39
N ILE A 157 -8.40 3.83 0.25
CA ILE A 157 -7.26 4.64 -0.18
C ILE A 157 -5.97 3.99 0.35
N HIS A 158 -5.05 3.63 -0.55
CA HIS A 158 -3.80 2.95 -0.22
C HIS A 158 -2.70 3.97 0.13
N LEU A 159 -2.73 4.51 1.35
CA LEU A 159 -1.75 5.48 1.87
C LEU A 159 -0.53 4.80 2.52
N ASP A 160 0.43 5.57 3.05
CA ASP A 160 1.50 5.09 3.95
C ASP A 160 2.28 3.85 3.47
N ASN A 161 2.77 3.93 2.24
CA ASN A 161 3.47 2.83 1.56
C ASN A 161 4.99 2.82 1.83
N GLY A 162 5.49 3.70 2.70
CA GLY A 162 6.92 3.92 2.95
C GLY A 162 7.66 2.75 3.62
N ARG A 163 6.94 1.77 4.16
CA ARG A 163 7.52 0.54 4.73
C ARG A 163 7.57 -0.65 3.77
N GLY A 164 7.17 -0.45 2.51
CA GLY A 164 7.35 -1.44 1.45
C GLY A 164 8.80 -1.55 0.99
N PHE A 165 9.10 -2.61 0.25
CA PHE A 165 10.37 -2.85 -0.41
C PHE A 165 11.61 -2.81 0.53
N GLY A 166 11.43 -3.15 1.81
CA GLY A 166 12.55 -3.23 2.76
C GLY A 166 13.41 -4.50 2.62
N LYS A 167 12.85 -5.61 2.10
CA LYS A 167 13.55 -6.89 1.92
C LYS A 167 13.11 -7.55 0.61
N TYR A 168 14.04 -7.86 -0.29
CA TYR A 168 13.76 -8.61 -1.53
C TYR A 168 13.94 -10.13 -1.36
N SER A 169 14.77 -10.56 -0.40
CA SER A 169 15.12 -11.96 -0.17
C SER A 169 14.20 -12.69 0.82
N HIS A 170 13.22 -12.00 1.38
CA HIS A 170 12.25 -12.53 2.34
C HIS A 170 10.83 -12.20 1.87
N ASP A 171 9.94 -13.17 1.95
CA ASP A 171 8.52 -13.02 1.66
C ASP A 171 7.72 -13.18 2.95
N GLU A 172 7.09 -12.09 3.40
CA GLU A 172 6.38 -12.08 4.67
C GLU A 172 4.98 -12.65 4.51
N LEU A 173 4.86 -13.99 4.59
CA LEU A 173 3.62 -14.73 4.37
C LEU A 173 2.49 -14.30 5.31
N SER A 174 2.81 -13.75 6.49
CA SER A 174 1.78 -13.27 7.42
C SER A 174 0.94 -12.11 6.85
N ILE A 175 1.43 -11.38 5.83
CA ILE A 175 0.64 -10.35 5.14
C ILE A 175 -0.50 -10.97 4.32
N LEU A 176 -0.31 -12.21 3.82
CA LEU A 176 -1.29 -12.94 3.00
C LEU A 176 -2.36 -13.68 3.82
N VAL A 177 -2.23 -13.72 5.15
CA VAL A 177 -3.19 -14.39 6.04
C VAL A 177 -4.64 -13.97 5.82
N PRO A 178 -5.00 -12.69 5.58
CA PRO A 178 -6.37 -12.31 5.27
C PRO A 178 -6.93 -13.05 4.04
N LEU A 179 -6.14 -13.21 2.98
CA LEU A 179 -6.57 -13.92 1.78
C LEU A 179 -6.76 -15.41 2.05
N ASN A 180 -5.84 -16.02 2.80
CA ASN A 180 -5.89 -17.45 3.15
C ASN A 180 -7.05 -17.79 4.10
N GLN A 181 -7.38 -16.90 5.04
CA GLN A 181 -8.48 -17.10 5.99
C GLN A 181 -9.83 -16.83 5.34
N CYS A 182 -9.94 -15.74 4.57
CA CYS A 182 -11.21 -15.36 4.00
C CYS A 182 -11.57 -16.17 2.75
N CYS A 183 -10.57 -16.61 1.98
CA CYS A 183 -10.70 -17.27 0.69
C CYS A 183 -11.68 -16.54 -0.25
N ARG A 184 -11.47 -15.24 -0.43
CA ARG A 184 -12.30 -14.36 -1.26
C ARG A 184 -11.40 -13.47 -2.12
N ILE A 185 -11.72 -13.27 -3.39
CA ILE A 185 -11.01 -12.33 -4.29
C ILE A 185 -11.95 -11.82 -5.39
N ARG A 186 -11.71 -10.59 -5.88
CA ARG A 186 -12.40 -10.09 -7.08
C ARG A 186 -11.94 -10.82 -8.33
N LYS A 187 -12.88 -11.10 -9.24
CA LYS A 187 -12.57 -11.68 -10.55
C LYS A 187 -11.67 -10.77 -11.37
N SER A 188 -11.91 -9.46 -11.36
CA SER A 188 -11.04 -8.48 -12.01
C SER A 188 -9.58 -8.56 -11.52
N THR A 189 -9.38 -8.59 -10.19
CA THR A 189 -8.06 -8.75 -9.56
C THR A 189 -7.44 -10.08 -9.93
N TYR A 190 -8.17 -11.20 -9.78
CA TYR A 190 -7.64 -12.53 -10.05
C TYR A 190 -7.16 -12.67 -11.50
N LEU A 191 -7.98 -12.26 -12.49
CA LEU A 191 -7.62 -12.28 -13.90
C LEU A 191 -6.40 -11.38 -14.19
N ARG A 192 -6.32 -10.21 -13.54
CA ARG A 192 -5.17 -9.31 -13.70
C ARG A 192 -3.89 -9.94 -13.16
N LEU A 193 -3.95 -10.62 -12.01
CA LEU A 193 -2.79 -11.32 -11.42
C LEU A 193 -2.33 -12.48 -12.32
N GLN A 194 -3.27 -13.26 -12.86
CA GLN A 194 -2.96 -14.34 -13.81
C GLN A 194 -2.29 -13.80 -15.08
N LEU A 195 -2.78 -12.68 -15.61
CA LEU A 195 -2.17 -12.02 -16.77
C LEU A 195 -0.72 -11.61 -16.48
N LEU A 196 -0.50 -10.95 -15.33
CA LEU A 196 0.83 -10.45 -14.94
C LEU A 196 1.85 -11.55 -14.61
N ALA A 197 1.40 -12.80 -14.47
CA ALA A 197 2.26 -13.97 -14.28
C ALA A 197 2.73 -14.61 -15.59
N LYS A 198 2.15 -14.22 -16.74
CA LYS A 198 2.60 -14.68 -18.07
C LYS A 198 3.91 -13.98 -18.44
N GLU A 199 4.80 -14.69 -19.14
CA GLU A 199 6.11 -14.14 -19.51
C GLU A 199 5.99 -12.90 -20.42
N GLU A 200 4.96 -12.82 -21.28
CA GLU A 200 4.73 -11.63 -22.13
C GLU A 200 4.35 -10.36 -21.34
N TYR A 201 3.77 -10.52 -20.15
CA TYR A 201 3.21 -9.43 -19.33
C TYR A 201 3.80 -9.38 -17.92
N LYS A 202 4.98 -9.96 -17.75
CA LYS A 202 5.64 -10.17 -16.46
C LYS A 202 5.64 -8.90 -15.61
N LEU A 203 5.17 -9.02 -14.36
CA LEU A 203 5.03 -7.90 -13.43
C LEU A 203 6.34 -7.09 -13.27
N SER A 204 7.47 -7.77 -13.11
CA SER A 204 8.79 -7.13 -12.98
C SER A 204 9.16 -6.26 -14.19
N LEU A 205 8.88 -6.71 -15.41
CA LEU A 205 9.18 -5.99 -16.65
C LEU A 205 8.33 -4.73 -16.76
N LEU A 206 7.01 -4.88 -16.58
CA LEU A 206 6.08 -3.75 -16.61
C LEU A 206 6.39 -2.73 -15.50
N MET A 207 6.79 -3.21 -14.32
CA MET A 207 7.20 -2.34 -13.21
C MET A 207 8.47 -1.56 -13.57
N LYS A 208 9.49 -2.25 -14.10
CA LYS A 208 10.74 -1.62 -14.55
C LYS A 208 10.48 -0.53 -15.58
N GLU A 209 9.74 -0.84 -16.64
CA GLU A 209 9.39 0.12 -17.69
C GLU A 209 8.61 1.32 -17.14
N SER A 210 7.64 1.06 -16.26
CA SER A 210 6.84 2.10 -15.62
C SER A 210 7.68 3.05 -14.75
N LEU A 211 8.65 2.50 -13.99
CA LEU A 211 9.50 3.27 -13.07
C LEU A 211 10.63 4.04 -13.78
N LEU A 212 11.06 3.61 -14.97
CA LEU A 212 12.05 4.33 -15.78
C LEU A 212 11.58 5.73 -16.21
N LYS A 213 10.28 6.01 -16.14
CA LYS A 213 9.71 7.33 -16.46
C LYS A 213 9.89 8.36 -15.34
N ASP A 214 10.28 7.91 -14.13
CA ASP A 214 10.52 8.81 -13.01
C ASP A 214 11.91 9.47 -13.12
N LYS A 215 12.02 10.72 -12.66
CA LYS A 215 13.26 11.51 -12.76
C LYS A 215 14.40 10.97 -11.91
N ILE A 216 14.09 10.21 -10.86
CA ILE A 216 15.10 9.63 -9.96
C ILE A 216 15.33 8.14 -10.26
N ALA A 217 14.96 7.66 -11.46
CA ALA A 217 15.25 6.29 -11.86
C ALA A 217 16.77 5.97 -11.76
N PRO A 218 17.15 4.77 -11.30
CA PRO A 218 16.29 3.62 -10.96
C PRO A 218 15.62 3.71 -9.57
N ILE A 219 14.30 3.50 -9.51
CA ILE A 219 13.52 3.55 -8.24
C ILE A 219 13.64 2.27 -7.41
N LEU A 220 13.59 1.11 -8.07
CA LEU A 220 13.73 -0.20 -7.44
C LEU A 220 14.91 -0.94 -8.06
N TYR A 221 15.74 -1.54 -7.20
CA TYR A 221 16.81 -2.42 -7.67
C TYR A 221 16.26 -3.72 -8.24
N GLN A 222 17.02 -4.32 -9.14
CA GLN A 222 16.65 -5.54 -9.87
C GLN A 222 16.14 -6.70 -8.96
N PRO A 223 16.74 -7.00 -7.79
CA PRO A 223 16.24 -8.05 -6.90
C PRO A 223 14.82 -7.81 -6.37
N HIS A 224 14.41 -6.54 -6.16
CA HIS A 224 13.04 -6.25 -5.74
C HIS A 224 12.04 -6.52 -6.86
N LEU A 225 12.40 -6.25 -8.11
CA LEU A 225 11.55 -6.55 -9.26
C LEU A 225 11.34 -8.08 -9.38
N GLU A 226 12.42 -8.87 -9.23
CA GLU A 226 12.35 -10.34 -9.25
C GLU A 226 11.53 -10.90 -8.08
N ALA A 227 11.67 -10.30 -6.89
CA ALA A 227 10.86 -10.66 -5.73
C ALA A 227 9.36 -10.44 -5.98
N MET A 228 8.96 -9.42 -6.74
CA MET A 228 7.56 -9.21 -7.09
C MET A 228 6.99 -10.35 -7.94
N ASP A 229 7.76 -10.87 -8.90
CA ASP A 229 7.31 -12.03 -9.71
C ASP A 229 7.19 -13.30 -8.85
N ARG A 230 8.12 -13.52 -7.92
CA ARG A 230 8.06 -14.64 -6.98
C ARG A 230 6.83 -14.53 -6.08
N ARG A 231 6.60 -13.36 -5.49
CA ARG A 231 5.44 -13.08 -4.61
C ARG A 231 4.12 -13.20 -5.37
N LEU A 232 4.05 -12.74 -6.62
CA LEU A 232 2.86 -12.90 -7.46
C LEU A 232 2.47 -14.37 -7.62
N ARG A 233 3.44 -15.26 -7.84
CA ARG A 233 3.18 -16.70 -7.91
C ARG A 233 2.68 -17.27 -6.58
N ILE A 234 3.19 -16.79 -5.45
CA ILE A 234 2.70 -17.17 -4.11
C ILE A 234 1.23 -16.75 -3.93
N VAL A 235 0.87 -15.53 -4.33
CA VAL A 235 -0.54 -15.06 -4.30
C VAL A 235 -1.43 -15.96 -5.15
N LEU A 236 -1.02 -16.27 -6.39
CA LEU A 236 -1.80 -17.15 -7.26
C LEU A 236 -1.95 -18.57 -6.71
N LYS A 237 -0.90 -19.10 -6.05
CA LYS A 237 -0.98 -20.40 -5.39
C LYS A 237 -1.96 -20.37 -4.22
N ALA A 238 -1.92 -19.34 -3.37
CA ALA A 238 -2.89 -19.16 -2.29
C ALA A 238 -4.34 -19.13 -2.79
N VAL A 239 -4.61 -18.42 -3.90
CA VAL A 239 -5.94 -18.40 -4.52
C VAL A 239 -6.31 -19.78 -5.08
N SER A 240 -5.37 -20.49 -5.72
CA SER A 240 -5.60 -21.87 -6.20
C SER A 240 -5.98 -22.80 -5.06
N ASP A 241 -5.27 -22.74 -3.94
CA ASP A 241 -5.52 -23.58 -2.76
C ASP A 241 -6.90 -23.29 -2.15
N CYS A 242 -7.30 -22.01 -2.10
CA CYS A 242 -8.67 -21.64 -1.72
C CYS A 242 -9.72 -22.19 -2.69
N ILE A 243 -9.49 -22.09 -4.01
CA ILE A 243 -10.44 -22.60 -5.03
C ILE A 243 -10.57 -24.12 -4.94
N GLU A 244 -9.48 -24.84 -4.72
CA GLU A 244 -9.46 -26.30 -4.57
C GLU A 244 -10.25 -26.73 -3.32
N LYS A 245 -10.21 -25.94 -2.24
CA LYS A 245 -10.89 -26.23 -0.98
C LYS A 245 -12.37 -25.84 -1.00
N ASP A 246 -12.68 -24.61 -1.42
CA ASP A 246 -13.99 -23.99 -1.21
C ASP A 246 -14.80 -23.85 -2.51
N GLY A 247 -14.20 -24.11 -3.68
CA GLY A 247 -14.83 -24.02 -5.00
C GLY A 247 -14.74 -22.64 -5.64
N TYR A 248 -14.64 -22.59 -6.98
CA TYR A 248 -14.37 -21.35 -7.74
C TYR A 248 -15.39 -20.24 -7.45
N ASP A 249 -16.68 -20.55 -7.49
CA ASP A 249 -17.75 -19.55 -7.35
C ASP A 249 -17.84 -18.97 -5.92
N ASN A 250 -17.35 -19.70 -4.91
CA ASN A 250 -17.31 -19.21 -3.53
C ASN A 250 -16.11 -18.30 -3.27
N VAL A 251 -15.01 -18.50 -4.01
CA VAL A 251 -13.76 -17.75 -3.84
C VAL A 251 -13.71 -16.52 -4.74
N VAL A 252 -14.12 -16.65 -6.00
CA VAL A 252 -13.96 -15.61 -7.03
C VAL A 252 -15.27 -14.85 -7.24
N GLU A 253 -15.37 -13.66 -6.66
CA GLU A 253 -16.54 -12.80 -6.81
C GLU A 253 -16.54 -12.09 -8.17
N ASN A 254 -17.62 -12.21 -8.92
CA ASN A 254 -17.75 -11.57 -10.23
C ASN A 254 -18.15 -10.09 -10.12
N ASP A 255 -17.20 -9.20 -10.37
CA ASP A 255 -17.37 -7.74 -10.30
C ASP A 255 -17.50 -7.05 -11.68
N PHE A 256 -17.66 -7.82 -12.77
CA PHE A 256 -17.83 -7.25 -14.12
C PHE A 256 -19.27 -6.80 -14.45
N ASN A 257 -20.26 -7.20 -13.65
CA ASN A 257 -21.68 -7.08 -14.01
C ASN A 257 -22.49 -6.05 -13.20
N THR A 258 -21.84 -5.17 -12.44
CA THR A 258 -22.57 -4.21 -11.57
C THR A 258 -23.23 -3.02 -12.28
N ASP A 259 -23.07 -2.83 -13.61
CA ASP A 259 -23.58 -1.65 -14.32
C ASP A 259 -24.36 -1.94 -15.62
N VAL A 260 -25.39 -2.80 -15.61
CA VAL A 260 -26.33 -2.87 -16.76
C VAL A 260 -27.81 -2.87 -16.39
N ASN A 261 -28.24 -3.29 -15.19
CA ASN A 261 -29.68 -3.54 -14.93
C ASN A 261 -30.38 -2.66 -13.87
N THR A 262 -29.77 -1.59 -13.37
CA THR A 262 -30.42 -0.67 -12.40
C THR A 262 -30.74 0.73 -12.96
N VAL A 263 -30.73 0.90 -14.28
CA VAL A 263 -31.40 2.03 -14.94
C VAL A 263 -32.60 1.52 -15.73
N THR A 264 -33.55 0.90 -15.04
CA THR A 264 -34.93 0.83 -15.52
C THR A 264 -35.86 1.25 -14.40
N THR A 265 -36.70 2.25 -14.71
CA THR A 265 -37.86 2.77 -13.97
C THR A 265 -37.51 3.41 -12.62
N GLU A 266 -37.67 4.72 -12.43
CA GLU A 266 -38.97 5.41 -12.45
C GLU A 266 -38.98 6.75 -13.22
N ARG A 267 -40.20 7.11 -13.62
CA ARG A 267 -40.63 8.27 -14.41
C ARG A 267 -40.30 9.62 -13.78
#